data_AF-A0A257K5S5-F1
#
_entry.id   AF-A0A257K5S5-F1
#
_cell.length_a   1.000
_cell.length_b   1.000
_cell.length_c   1.000
_cell.angle_alpha   90.00
_cell.angle_beta   90.00
_cell.angle_gamma   90.00
#
_symmetry.space_group_name_H-M   'P 1'
#
loop_
_entity.id
_entity.type
_entity.pdbx_description
1 polymer ?
#
loop_
_entity_poly.entity_id
_entity_poly.type
_entity_poly.pdbx_seq_one_letter_code
_entity_poly.pdbx_strand_id
1 'polypeptide(L)' 'MPVLRGDDPAALAAAAQRLADGGLVGFATETVYGLGARADVDAAVAGIYAAKGRPADHPLI' A
#
# COMPACT_ATOMS: atom_id res chain seq x y z
N MET A 1 7.05 -11.02 -2.44
CA MET A 1 7.27 -9.64 -1.96
C MET A 1 8.20 -9.73 -0.75
N PRO A 2 9.30 -8.97 -0.69
CA PRO A 2 10.19 -9.01 0.47
C PRO A 2 9.49 -8.41 1.69
N VAL A 3 9.64 -9.05 2.85
CA VAL A 3 9.26 -8.48 4.14
C VAL A 3 10.46 -7.69 4.64
N LEU A 4 10.27 -6.39 4.83
CA LEU A 4 11.29 -5.48 5.33
C LEU A 4 10.97 -5.06 6.77
N ARG A 5 11.99 -4.66 7.52
CA ARG A 5 11.79 -4.16 8.88
C ARG A 5 11.18 -2.76 8.85
N GLY A 6 10.06 -2.55 9.55
CA GLY A 6 9.37 -1.25 9.59
C GLY A 6 10.10 -0.15 10.37
N ASP A 7 11.12 -0.51 11.15
CA ASP A 7 11.97 0.41 11.91
C ASP A 7 13.27 0.80 11.16
N ASP A 8 13.53 0.20 10.00
CA ASP A 8 14.71 0.49 9.18
C ASP A 8 14.45 1.67 8.22
N PRO A 9 15.22 2.79 8.32
CA PRO A 9 15.08 3.92 7.41
C PRO A 9 15.21 3.56 5.93
N ALA A 10 16.05 2.59 5.58
CA ALA A 10 16.22 2.15 4.19
C ALA A 10 14.96 1.42 3.69
N ALA A 11 14.32 0.61 4.54
CA ALA A 11 13.06 -0.04 4.22
C ALA A 11 11.92 0.97 4.05
N LEU A 12 11.86 1.98 4.92
CA LEU A 12 10.88 3.07 4.81
C LEU A 12 11.06 3.86 3.51
N ALA A 13 12.31 4.18 3.13
CA ALA A 13 12.60 4.85 1.87
C ALA A 13 12.19 3.99 0.66
N ALA A 14 12.48 2.69 0.68
CA ALA A 14 12.06 1.78 -0.38
C ALA A 14 10.52 1.67 -0.49
N ALA A 15 9.80 1.64 0.64
CA ALA A 15 8.34 1.62 0.66
C ALA A 15 7.74 2.94 0.13
N ALA A 16 8.30 4.08 0.53
CA ALA A 16 7.89 5.39 0.02
C ALA A 16 8.11 5.51 -1.50
N GLN A 17 9.27 5.06 -1.99
CA GLN A 17 9.54 5.02 -3.44
C GLN A 17 8.55 4.08 -4.15
N ARG A 18 8.26 2.92 -3.57
CA ARG A 18 7.30 1.97 -4.15
C ARG A 18 5.91 2.60 -4.28
N LEU A 19 5.46 3.37 -3.30
CA LEU A 19 4.21 4.13 -3.39
C LEU A 19 4.33 5.22 -4.47
N ALA A 20 5.43 5.99 -4.50
CA ALA A 20 5.65 7.02 -5.51
C ALA A 20 5.60 6.48 -6.96
N ASP A 21 6.07 5.25 -7.16
CA ASP A 21 6.03 4.55 -8.45
C ASP A 21 4.64 3.94 -8.78
N GLY A 22 3.61 4.22 -7.97
CA GLY A 22 2.25 3.69 -8.13
C GLY A 22 2.07 2.24 -7.66
N GLY A 23 3.05 1.69 -6.94
CA GLY A 23 2.98 0.35 -6.36
C GLY A 23 2.16 0.27 -5.07
N LEU A 24 1.94 -0.97 -4.61
CA LEU A 24 1.25 -1.28 -3.37
C LEU A 24 2.24 -1.62 -2.26
N VAL A 25 1.93 -1.21 -1.02
CA VAL A 25 2.71 -1.52 0.18
C VAL A 25 1.81 -2.08 1.27
N GLY A 26 2.16 -3.25 1.79
CA GLY A 26 1.57 -3.77 3.02
C GLY A 26 2.32 -3.25 4.25
N PHE A 27 1.63 -2.75 5.26
CA PHE A 27 2.25 -2.19 6.47
C PHE A 27 1.44 -2.54 7.73
N ALA A 28 2.14 -2.69 8.85
CA ALA A 28 1.50 -2.93 10.15
C ALA A 28 0.91 -1.63 10.72
N THR A 29 -0.17 -1.74 11.47
CA THR A 29 -0.74 -0.68 12.33
C THR A 29 -0.97 -1.25 13.73
N GLU A 30 -1.49 -0.46 14.68
CA GLU A 30 -1.82 -1.01 16.00
C GLU A 30 -3.00 -2.01 15.96
N THR A 31 -3.89 -1.89 14.97
CA THR A 31 -5.11 -2.70 14.87
C THR A 31 -4.98 -3.86 13.87
N VAL A 32 -4.59 -3.58 12.62
CA VAL A 32 -4.48 -4.58 11.54
C VAL A 32 -3.38 -4.24 10.53
N TYR A 33 -3.05 -5.16 9.64
CA TYR A 33 -2.22 -4.81 8.47
C TYR A 33 -3.04 -4.03 7.44
N GLY A 34 -2.50 -2.91 6.99
CA GLY A 34 -2.99 -2.12 5.87
C GLY A 34 -2.37 -2.57 4.55
N LEU A 35 -3.09 -2.35 3.46
CA LEU A 35 -2.54 -2.36 2.09
C LEU A 35 -2.79 -0.97 1.52
N GLY A 36 -1.71 -0.21 1.33
CA GLY A 36 -1.75 1.17 0.86
C GLY A 36 -1.24 1.35 -0.56
N ALA A 37 -1.67 2.45 -1.16
CA ALA A 37 -1.28 2.94 -2.47
C ALA A 37 -1.35 4.48 -2.45
N ARG A 38 -0.95 5.14 -3.54
CA ARG A 38 -1.15 6.59 -3.70
C ARG A 38 -2.63 6.91 -3.85
N ALA A 39 -3.19 7.65 -2.90
CA ALA A 39 -4.61 8.02 -2.88
C ALA A 39 -5.00 9.04 -3.97
N ASP A 40 -4.02 9.80 -4.47
CA ASP A 40 -4.17 10.81 -5.52
C ASP A 40 -3.98 10.25 -6.94
N VAL A 41 -3.77 8.93 -7.07
CA VAL A 41 -3.55 8.25 -8.36
C VAL A 41 -4.56 7.12 -8.53
N ASP A 42 -5.58 7.35 -9.37
CA ASP A 42 -6.68 6.41 -9.61
C ASP A 42 -6.20 4.99 -9.96
N ALA A 43 -5.15 4.88 -10.78
CA ALA A 43 -4.58 3.59 -11.17
C ALA A 43 -3.97 2.82 -9.97
N ALA A 44 -3.36 3.54 -9.02
CA ALA A 44 -2.78 2.93 -7.82
C ALA A 44 -3.89 2.47 -6.86
N VAL A 45 -4.96 3.28 -6.73
CA VAL A 45 -6.17 2.93 -5.97
C VAL A 45 -6.86 1.70 -6.56
N ALA A 46 -7.03 1.64 -7.89
CA ALA A 46 -7.56 0.46 -8.59
C ALA A 46 -6.71 -0.80 -8.31
N GLY A 47 -5.40 -0.65 -8.13
CA GLY A 47 -4.51 -1.73 -7.70
C GLY A 47 -4.90 -2.35 -6.36
N ILE A 48 -5.37 -1.57 -5.38
CA ILE A 48 -5.86 -2.09 -4.10
C ILE A 48 -7.08 -2.99 -4.29
N TYR A 49 -8.06 -2.53 -5.08
CA TYR A 49 -9.28 -3.28 -5.35
C TYR A 49 -8.97 -4.60 -6.06
N ALA A 50 -8.14 -4.55 -7.10
CA ALA A 50 -7.71 -5.73 -7.85
C ALA A 50 -6.96 -6.73 -6.96
N ALA A 51 -6.01 -6.26 -6.14
CA ALA A 51 -5.24 -7.12 -5.25
C ALA A 51 -6.09 -7.79 -4.16
N LYS A 52 -7.12 -7.09 -3.65
CA LYS A 52 -8.02 -7.61 -2.62
C LYS A 52 -9.21 -8.40 -3.18
N GLY A 53 -9.46 -8.34 -4.49
CA GLY A 53 -10.73 -8.79 -5.08
C GLY A 53 -11.93 -8.04 -4.48
N ARG A 54 -11.74 -6.78 -4.06
CA ARG A 54 -12.77 -5.98 -3.38
C ARG A 54 -13.60 -5.23 -4.43
N PRO A 55 -14.94 -5.20 -4.30
CA PRO A 55 -15.79 -4.35 -5.15
C PRO A 55 -15.36 -2.89 -5.12
N ALA A 56 -15.35 -2.23 -6.29
CA ALA A 56 -14.84 -0.85 -6.44
C ALA A 56 -15.74 0.21 -5.78
N ASP A 57 -16.99 -0.13 -5.47
CA ASP A 57 -17.98 0.70 -4.78
C ASP A 57 -17.81 0.68 -3.25
N HIS A 58 -16.93 -0.17 -2.71
CA HIS A 58 -16.63 -0.19 -1.29
C HIS A 58 -15.56 0.87 -0.96
N PRO A 59 -15.81 1.82 -0.05
CA PRO A 59 -14.85 2.88 0.24
C PRO A 59 -13.56 2.34 0.87
N LEU A 60 -12.45 3.01 0.55
CA LEU A 60 -11.16 2.86 1.22
C LEU A 60 -10.98 4.00 2.24
N ILE A 61 -10.16 3.75 3.25
CA ILE A 61 -9.66 4.75 4.21
C ILE A 61 -8.24 5.11 3.80
#